data_AF-A0ABD2T9Z6-F1
#
_entry.id   AF-A0ABD2T9Z6-F1
#
_cell.length_a   1.000
_cell.length_b   1.000
_cell.length_c   1.000
_cell.angle_alpha   90.00
_cell.angle_beta   90.00
_cell.angle_gamma   90.00
#
_symmetry.space_group_name_H-M   'P 1'
#
loop_
_entity.id
_entity.type
_entity.pdbx_description
1 polymer ?
#
loop_
_entity_poly.entity_id
_entity_poly.type
_entity_poly.pdbx_seq_one_letter_code
_entity_poly.pdbx_strand_id
1 'polypeptide(L)'
;GDKFSWLGDVEFARQTLSGFNPFSIRLVTEWPFKSKLSPEVYGHPESAMTKELIELEIGGSMTVEEAVQQKKLFILDYHDLLLPYVNKVNELKRTVLYGSRTLFFLTHEGTLRPLAIELTRPPIDNKPQWKQAYFPSTWNATGAWLWKLAKAHVLAHDSG
;
A
#
# COMPACT_ATOMS: atom_id res chain seq x y z
N GLY A 1 1.67 1.55 -29.22
CA GLY A 1 1.85 1.56 -27.75
C GLY A 1 0.74 2.38 -27.17
N ASP A 2 -0.05 1.80 -26.28
CA ASP A 2 -1.18 2.50 -25.67
C ASP A 2 -0.66 3.59 -24.72
N LYS A 3 -1.09 4.83 -24.94
CA LYS A 3 -0.51 6.05 -24.33
C LYS A 3 -0.79 6.14 -22.81
N PHE A 4 -1.65 5.25 -22.29
CA PHE A 4 -2.10 5.19 -20.90
C PHE A 4 -1.78 3.87 -20.19
N SER A 5 -0.97 2.98 -20.78
CA SER A 5 -0.65 1.67 -20.17
C SER A 5 0.02 1.80 -18.79
N TRP A 6 0.75 2.88 -18.55
CA TRP A 6 1.39 3.21 -17.26
C TRP A 6 0.42 3.43 -16.09
N LEU A 7 -0.87 3.66 -16.36
CA LEU A 7 -1.90 3.79 -15.32
C LEU A 7 -2.51 2.44 -14.93
N GLY A 8 -2.24 1.37 -15.68
CA GLY A 8 -2.77 0.04 -15.44
C GLY A 8 -2.21 -0.59 -14.17
N ASP A 9 -3.03 -1.39 -13.49
CA ASP A 9 -2.60 -2.13 -12.29
C ASP A 9 -1.50 -3.15 -12.61
N VAL A 10 -1.52 -3.70 -13.85
CA VAL A 10 -0.47 -4.59 -14.36
C VAL A 10 0.87 -3.86 -14.47
N GLU A 11 0.88 -2.64 -15.01
CA GLU A 11 2.13 -1.87 -15.17
C GLU A 11 2.64 -1.33 -13.83
N PHE A 12 1.73 -0.97 -12.92
CA PHE A 12 2.09 -0.65 -11.53
C PHE A 12 2.77 -1.83 -10.82
N ALA A 13 2.20 -3.04 -10.90
CA ALA A 13 2.82 -4.22 -10.31
C ALA A 13 4.14 -4.60 -11.00
N ARG A 14 4.22 -4.45 -12.33
CA ARG A 14 5.45 -4.69 -13.10
C ARG A 14 6.56 -3.74 -12.67
N GLN A 15 6.27 -2.45 -12.47
CA GLN A 15 7.26 -1.47 -12.02
C GLN A 15 7.76 -1.75 -10.60
N THR A 16 6.93 -2.27 -9.70
CA THR A 16 7.40 -2.70 -8.38
C THR A 16 8.41 -3.87 -8.44
N LEU A 17 8.28 -4.77 -9.43
CA LEU A 17 9.19 -5.91 -9.62
C LEU A 17 10.40 -5.62 -10.51
N SER A 18 10.30 -4.66 -11.43
CA SER A 18 11.28 -4.45 -12.51
C SER A 18 11.55 -2.97 -12.82
N GLY A 19 11.15 -2.07 -11.93
CA GLY A 19 11.46 -0.64 -11.95
C GLY A 19 12.80 -0.34 -11.27
N PHE A 20 12.96 0.89 -10.77
CA PHE A 20 14.23 1.36 -10.23
C PHE A 20 14.62 0.71 -8.88
N ASN A 21 13.67 0.12 -8.14
CA ASN A 21 13.91 -0.47 -6.82
C ASN A 21 13.31 -1.90 -6.64
N PRO A 22 13.79 -2.91 -7.39
CA PRO A 22 13.20 -4.26 -7.39
C PRO A 22 13.44 -5.06 -6.09
N PHE A 23 14.15 -4.50 -5.11
CA PHE A 23 14.52 -5.19 -3.86
C PHE A 23 13.60 -4.88 -2.67
N SER A 24 12.70 -3.90 -2.81
CA SER A 24 11.84 -3.45 -1.70
C SER A 24 10.60 -4.31 -1.47
N ILE A 25 10.15 -5.04 -2.51
CA ILE A 25 9.03 -5.97 -2.39
C ILE A 25 9.46 -7.23 -1.64
N ARG A 26 8.63 -7.65 -0.67
CA ARG A 26 8.93 -8.77 0.23
C ARG A 26 7.76 -9.73 0.29
N LEU A 27 8.04 -11.00 0.52
CA LEU A 27 7.02 -11.98 0.84
C LEU A 27 6.37 -11.62 2.19
N VAL A 28 5.04 -11.71 2.27
CA VAL A 28 4.32 -11.55 3.54
C VAL A 28 4.50 -12.82 4.38
N THR A 29 5.10 -12.67 5.56
CA THR A 29 5.30 -13.77 6.53
C THR A 29 4.48 -13.59 7.80
N GLU A 30 3.92 -12.39 8.03
CA GLU A 30 3.20 -12.02 9.24
C GLU A 30 1.93 -11.27 8.87
N TRP A 31 0.84 -11.61 9.56
CA TRP A 31 -0.47 -10.96 9.45
C TRP A 31 -1.16 -10.95 10.83
N PRO A 32 -1.91 -9.89 11.21
CA PRO A 32 -2.12 -8.63 10.49
C PRO A 32 -0.88 -7.72 10.51
N PHE A 33 -0.78 -6.78 9.58
CA PHE A 33 0.33 -5.84 9.54
C PHE A 33 0.30 -4.88 10.74
N LYS A 34 1.46 -4.72 11.39
CA LYS A 34 1.66 -3.80 12.51
C LYS A 34 2.94 -3.00 12.33
N SER A 35 2.86 -1.71 12.64
CA SER A 35 4.04 -0.84 12.75
C SER A 35 4.89 -1.22 13.96
N LYS A 36 6.21 -1.12 13.81
CA LYS A 36 7.20 -1.28 14.89
C LYS A 36 7.55 0.05 15.56
N LEU A 37 7.00 1.16 15.07
CA LEU A 37 7.22 2.49 15.62
C LEU A 37 6.44 2.69 16.92
N SER A 38 6.89 3.61 17.77
CA SER A 38 6.24 3.91 19.06
C SER A 38 4.80 4.42 18.86
N PRO A 39 3.77 3.72 19.39
CA PRO A 39 2.39 4.14 19.25
C PRO A 39 2.08 5.50 19.89
N GLU A 40 2.83 5.88 20.93
CA GLU A 40 2.68 7.17 21.61
C GLU A 40 3.04 8.35 20.70
N VAL A 41 3.96 8.13 19.75
CA VAL A 41 4.43 9.16 18.82
C VAL A 41 3.66 9.08 17.49
N TYR A 42 3.42 7.87 17.00
CA TYR A 42 2.95 7.64 15.63
C TYR A 42 1.49 7.20 15.52
N GLY A 43 0.80 6.97 16.63
CA GLY A 43 -0.58 6.50 16.69
C GLY A 43 -0.71 4.98 16.61
N HIS A 44 -1.93 4.48 16.39
CA HIS A 44 -2.24 3.05 16.41
C HIS A 44 -1.37 2.26 15.40
N PRO A 45 -0.71 1.17 15.84
CA PRO A 45 0.22 0.40 15.01
C PRO A 45 -0.49 -0.50 14.00
N GLU A 46 -1.75 -0.90 14.25
CA GLU A 46 -2.50 -1.81 13.38
C GLU A 46 -2.83 -1.18 12.02
N SER A 47 -2.61 -1.94 10.95
CA SER A 47 -3.02 -1.58 9.59
C SER A 47 -4.55 -1.50 9.44
N ALA A 48 -5.01 -0.60 8.59
CA ALA A 48 -6.39 -0.45 8.16
C ALA A 48 -6.81 -1.51 7.11
N MET A 49 -5.86 -2.22 6.51
CA MET A 49 -6.15 -3.41 5.69
C MET A 49 -6.61 -4.55 6.60
N THR A 50 -7.92 -4.73 6.75
CA THR A 50 -8.51 -5.84 7.51
C THR A 50 -8.54 -7.12 6.69
N LYS A 51 -8.68 -8.25 7.38
CA LYS A 51 -8.72 -9.58 6.74
C LYS A 51 -9.89 -9.67 5.75
N GLU A 52 -11.06 -9.23 6.18
CA GLU A 52 -12.31 -9.32 5.43
C GLU A 52 -12.23 -8.54 4.10
N LEU A 53 -11.61 -7.35 4.14
CA LEU A 53 -11.40 -6.52 2.95
C LEU A 53 -10.41 -7.18 1.97
N ILE A 54 -9.32 -7.77 2.48
CA ILE A 54 -8.33 -8.44 1.63
C ILE A 54 -8.89 -9.71 1.01
N GLU A 55 -9.65 -10.52 1.74
CA GLU A 55 -10.29 -11.73 1.20
C GLU A 55 -11.33 -11.39 0.12
N LEU A 56 -12.05 -10.28 0.30
CA LEU A 56 -12.94 -9.73 -0.73
C LEU A 56 -12.16 -9.36 -2.00
N GLU A 57 -11.02 -8.68 -1.88
CA GLU A 57 -10.16 -8.33 -3.01
C GLU A 57 -9.49 -9.53 -3.68
N ILE A 58 -9.23 -10.61 -2.94
CA ILE A 58 -8.76 -11.90 -3.48
C ILE A 58 -9.88 -12.61 -4.28
N GLY A 59 -11.14 -12.18 -4.11
CA GLY A 59 -12.30 -12.72 -4.80
C GLY A 59 -12.84 -13.99 -4.16
N GLY A 60 -12.62 -14.18 -2.85
CA GLY A 60 -13.14 -15.32 -2.09
C GLY A 60 -12.58 -16.70 -2.46
N SER A 61 -11.55 -16.75 -3.29
CA SER A 61 -10.94 -18.02 -3.74
C SER A 61 -10.03 -18.68 -2.70
N MET A 62 -9.57 -17.92 -1.71
CA MET A 62 -8.80 -18.38 -0.56
C MET A 62 -8.83 -17.32 0.55
N THR A 63 -8.55 -17.77 1.76
CA THR A 63 -8.35 -16.92 2.94
C THR A 63 -6.99 -16.23 2.92
N VAL A 64 -6.82 -15.18 3.75
CA VAL A 64 -5.51 -14.54 3.92
C VAL A 64 -4.46 -15.53 4.43
N GLU A 65 -4.80 -16.39 5.38
CA GLU A 65 -3.87 -17.36 5.94
C GLU A 65 -3.41 -18.39 4.90
N GLU A 66 -4.32 -18.88 4.06
CA GLU A 66 -3.97 -19.76 2.94
C GLU A 66 -3.07 -19.05 1.93
N ALA A 67 -3.35 -17.77 1.63
CA ALA A 67 -2.52 -16.99 0.72
C ALA A 67 -1.11 -16.76 1.28
N VAL A 68 -0.95 -16.52 2.59
CA VAL A 68 0.36 -16.45 3.26
C VAL A 68 1.07 -17.81 3.20
N GLN A 69 0.39 -18.90 3.57
CA GLN A 69 0.96 -20.24 3.58
C GLN A 69 1.44 -20.67 2.18
N GLN A 70 0.66 -20.35 1.14
CA GLN A 70 0.99 -20.63 -0.26
C GLN A 70 1.99 -19.63 -0.86
N LYS A 71 2.50 -18.67 -0.07
CA LYS A 71 3.44 -17.63 -0.49
C LYS A 71 2.92 -16.77 -1.64
N LYS A 72 1.62 -16.45 -1.61
CA LYS A 72 0.92 -15.66 -2.63
C LYS A 72 0.75 -14.20 -2.27
N LEU A 73 1.06 -13.77 -1.05
CA LEU A 73 1.00 -12.36 -0.65
C LEU A 73 2.39 -11.73 -0.60
N PHE A 74 2.50 -10.56 -1.23
CA PHE A 74 3.72 -9.76 -1.28
C PHE A 74 3.42 -8.33 -0.85
N ILE A 75 4.37 -7.68 -0.19
CA ILE A 75 4.20 -6.33 0.32
C ILE A 75 5.36 -5.43 -0.06
N LEU A 76 5.03 -4.21 -0.47
CA LEU A 76 5.92 -3.06 -0.50
C LEU A 76 5.58 -2.19 0.72
N ASP A 77 6.45 -2.18 1.73
CA ASP A 77 6.20 -1.49 3.01
C ASP A 77 7.22 -0.39 3.25
N TYR A 78 6.80 0.84 2.93
CA TYR A 78 7.50 2.08 3.22
C TYR A 78 6.94 2.81 4.44
N HIS A 79 6.03 2.19 5.19
CA HIS A 79 5.36 2.86 6.31
C HIS A 79 6.37 3.23 7.40
N ASP A 80 7.04 2.26 8.00
CA ASP A 80 7.95 2.53 9.12
C ASP A 80 9.20 3.31 8.69
N LEU A 81 9.56 3.23 7.40
CA LEU A 81 10.66 3.98 6.81
C LEU A 81 10.31 5.47 6.67
N LEU A 82 9.12 5.80 6.16
CA LEU A 82 8.75 7.18 5.79
C LEU A 82 7.99 7.91 6.89
N LEU A 83 7.19 7.22 7.70
CA LEU A 83 6.34 7.84 8.71
C LEU A 83 7.10 8.78 9.67
N PRO A 84 8.36 8.50 10.10
CA PRO A 84 9.16 9.44 10.88
C PRO A 84 9.44 10.80 10.23
N TYR A 85 9.36 10.89 8.90
CA TYR A 85 9.65 12.10 8.14
C TYR A 85 8.39 12.86 7.70
N VAL A 86 7.21 12.22 7.77
CA VAL A 86 5.95 12.76 7.24
C VAL A 86 5.64 14.17 7.76
N ASN A 87 5.70 14.39 9.08
CA ASN A 87 5.37 15.71 9.65
C ASN A 87 6.33 16.80 9.15
N LYS A 88 7.64 16.53 9.20
CA LYS A 88 8.67 17.48 8.74
C LYS A 88 8.55 17.82 7.26
N VAL A 89 8.28 16.82 6.41
CA VAL A 89 8.14 17.05 4.96
C VAL A 89 6.86 17.80 4.64
N ASN A 90 5.77 17.55 5.38
CA ASN A 90 4.48 18.19 5.14
C ASN A 90 4.41 19.65 5.64
N GLU A 91 5.37 20.10 6.45
CA GLU A 91 5.53 21.52 6.80
C GLU A 91 6.08 22.35 5.63
N LEU A 92 6.75 21.71 4.67
CA LEU A 92 7.27 22.39 3.48
C LEU A 92 6.11 22.76 2.53
N LYS A 93 6.28 23.86 1.79
CA LYS A 93 5.24 24.33 0.86
C LYS A 93 5.09 23.34 -0.31
N ARG A 94 3.84 22.92 -0.56
CA ARG A 94 3.41 22.11 -1.73
C ARG A 94 3.94 20.67 -1.74
N THR A 95 4.31 20.12 -0.60
CA THR A 95 4.72 18.72 -0.45
C THR A 95 3.68 17.95 0.34
N VAL A 96 3.47 16.68 -0.02
CA VAL A 96 2.64 15.74 0.75
C VAL A 96 3.32 14.38 0.72
N LEU A 97 3.75 13.92 1.89
CA LEU A 97 4.33 12.60 2.14
C LEU A 97 3.40 11.78 3.02
N TYR A 98 3.37 10.48 2.78
CA TYR A 98 2.66 9.49 3.60
C TYR A 98 3.59 8.33 3.94
N GLY A 99 3.35 7.66 5.06
CA GLY A 99 3.80 6.27 5.21
C GLY A 99 2.89 5.39 4.34
N SER A 100 3.45 4.52 3.49
CA SER A 100 2.65 3.67 2.60
C SER A 100 2.93 2.19 2.74
N ARG A 101 1.88 1.38 2.66
CA ARG A 101 1.96 -0.08 2.43
C ARG A 101 1.19 -0.43 1.18
N THR A 102 1.74 -1.33 0.36
CA THR A 102 1.04 -1.86 -0.81
C THR A 102 1.08 -3.36 -0.77
N LEU A 103 -0.11 -3.98 -0.77
CA LEU A 103 -0.26 -5.42 -0.79
C LEU A 103 -0.51 -5.89 -2.23
N PHE A 104 0.15 -6.98 -2.60
CA PHE A 104 0.02 -7.66 -3.88
C PHE A 104 -0.31 -9.13 -3.68
N PHE A 105 -1.02 -9.68 -4.66
CA PHE A 105 -1.38 -11.09 -4.76
C PHE A 105 -0.78 -11.72 -6.00
N LEU A 106 -0.13 -12.87 -5.84
CA LEU A 106 0.36 -13.70 -6.93
C LEU A 106 -0.79 -14.54 -7.49
N THR A 107 -1.19 -14.21 -8.72
CA THR A 107 -2.24 -14.93 -9.44
C THR A 107 -1.76 -16.32 -9.88
N HIS A 108 -2.70 -17.18 -10.25
CA HIS A 108 -2.41 -18.50 -10.82
C HIS A 108 -1.67 -18.41 -12.17
N GLU A 109 -1.75 -17.27 -12.85
CA GLU A 109 -1.05 -16.96 -14.10
C GLU A 109 0.41 -16.52 -13.87
N GLY A 110 0.85 -16.44 -12.61
CA GLY A 110 2.22 -16.03 -12.25
C GLY A 110 2.47 -14.52 -12.28
N THR A 111 1.40 -13.71 -12.29
CA THR A 111 1.48 -12.24 -12.29
C THR A 111 1.14 -11.68 -10.91
N LEU A 112 1.78 -10.58 -10.51
CA LEU A 112 1.38 -9.84 -9.31
C LEU A 112 0.23 -8.89 -9.64
N ARG A 113 -0.83 -8.95 -8.84
CA ARG A 113 -1.97 -8.04 -8.86
C ARG A 113 -1.99 -7.22 -7.57
N PRO A 114 -2.06 -5.88 -7.62
CA PRO A 114 -2.23 -5.09 -6.40
C PRO A 114 -3.61 -5.37 -5.78
N LEU A 115 -3.65 -5.54 -4.46
CA LEU A 115 -4.88 -5.74 -3.69
C LEU A 115 -5.29 -4.49 -2.94
N ALA A 116 -4.32 -3.79 -2.32
CA ALA A 116 -4.62 -2.64 -1.48
C ALA A 116 -3.43 -1.71 -1.36
N ILE A 117 -3.70 -0.44 -1.12
CA ILE A 117 -2.72 0.58 -0.73
C ILE A 117 -3.21 1.24 0.54
N GLU A 118 -2.41 1.21 1.59
CA GLU A 118 -2.62 2.02 2.79
C GLU A 118 -1.75 3.28 2.73
N LEU A 119 -2.33 4.44 3.03
CA LEU A 119 -1.61 5.68 3.29
C LEU A 119 -1.86 6.12 4.73
N THR A 120 -0.78 6.48 5.43
CA THR A 120 -0.81 6.89 6.84
C THR A 120 -0.10 8.24 7.03
N ARG A 121 -0.69 9.09 7.87
CA ARG A 121 -0.06 10.27 8.47
C ARG A 121 -0.05 10.11 9.98
N PRO A 122 1.06 10.39 10.65
CA PRO A 122 1.12 10.34 12.10
C PRO A 122 0.29 11.50 12.70
N PRO A 123 0.03 11.46 14.02
CA PRO A 123 -0.56 12.59 14.72
C PRO A 123 0.24 13.88 14.49
N ILE A 124 -0.47 15.01 14.38
CA ILE A 124 0.12 16.34 14.29
C ILE A 124 -0.74 17.32 15.07
N ASP A 125 -0.12 18.03 16.01
CA ASP A 125 -0.81 18.90 16.97
C ASP A 125 -2.01 18.20 17.63
N ASN A 126 -3.21 18.75 17.46
CA ASN A 126 -4.47 18.22 17.99
C ASN A 126 -5.18 17.27 17.01
N LYS A 127 -4.55 16.89 15.89
CA LYS A 127 -5.13 15.96 14.91
C LYS A 127 -4.62 14.55 15.18
N PRO A 128 -5.52 13.57 15.33
CA PRO A 128 -5.12 12.18 15.52
C PRO A 128 -4.43 11.64 14.27
N GLN A 129 -3.84 10.45 14.40
CA GLN A 129 -3.34 9.69 13.26
C GLN A 129 -4.45 9.56 12.20
N TRP A 130 -4.10 9.82 10.94
CA TRP A 130 -4.97 9.58 9.82
C TRP A 130 -4.44 8.39 9.02
N LYS A 131 -5.29 7.41 8.74
CA LYS A 131 -4.92 6.19 8.03
C LYS A 131 -6.10 5.74 7.16
N GLN A 132 -5.83 5.39 5.91
CA GLN A 132 -6.87 4.90 5.01
C GLN A 132 -6.30 3.84 4.06
N ALA A 133 -7.06 2.76 3.87
CA ALA A 133 -6.82 1.75 2.85
C ALA A 133 -7.66 2.04 1.60
N TYR A 134 -7.05 1.87 0.44
CA TYR A 134 -7.63 2.05 -0.89
C TYR A 134 -7.56 0.72 -1.63
N PHE A 135 -8.60 0.43 -2.40
CA PHE A 135 -8.78 -0.86 -3.07
C PHE A 135 -9.10 -0.67 -4.56
N PRO A 136 -8.56 -1.51 -5.46
CA PRO A 136 -8.79 -1.42 -6.90
C PRO A 136 -10.24 -1.70 -7.29
N SER A 137 -10.96 -2.53 -6.52
CA SER A 137 -12.36 -2.92 -6.82
C SER A 137 -13.40 -1.80 -6.58
N THR A 138 -12.98 -0.61 -6.16
CA THR A 138 -13.92 0.47 -5.85
C THR A 138 -14.64 0.97 -7.11
N TRP A 139 -15.90 0.58 -7.26
CA TRP A 139 -16.72 0.66 -8.48
C TRP A 139 -17.31 2.05 -8.79
N ASN A 140 -17.11 3.04 -7.94
CA ASN A 140 -17.55 4.42 -8.21
C ASN A 140 -16.40 5.30 -8.73
N ALA A 141 -16.73 6.35 -9.49
CA ALA A 141 -15.75 7.23 -10.11
C ALA A 141 -14.77 7.85 -9.09
N THR A 142 -15.26 8.20 -7.90
CA THR A 142 -14.43 8.73 -6.80
C THR A 142 -13.39 7.71 -6.33
N GLY A 143 -13.79 6.45 -6.16
CA GLY A 143 -12.92 5.35 -5.75
C GLY A 143 -11.82 5.05 -6.74
N ALA A 144 -12.15 5.03 -8.04
CA ALA A 144 -11.17 4.86 -9.10
C ALA A 144 -10.12 5.99 -9.11
N TRP A 145 -10.53 7.24 -8.84
CA TRP A 145 -9.60 8.37 -8.71
C TRP A 145 -8.73 8.27 -7.46
N LEU A 146 -9.31 7.89 -6.32
CA LEU A 146 -8.58 7.68 -5.07
C LEU A 146 -7.55 6.54 -5.20
N TRP A 147 -7.89 5.46 -5.90
CA TRP A 147 -6.95 4.38 -6.21
C TRP A 147 -5.76 4.87 -7.04
N LYS A 148 -6.02 5.64 -8.11
CA LYS A 148 -4.95 6.24 -8.93
C LYS A 148 -4.07 7.18 -8.11
N LEU A 149 -4.67 7.99 -7.23
CA LEU A 149 -3.94 8.88 -6.33
C LEU A 149 -3.05 8.09 -5.36
N ALA A 150 -3.57 7.01 -4.78
CA ALA A 150 -2.81 6.14 -3.88
C ALA A 150 -1.60 5.51 -4.59
N LYS A 151 -1.78 5.01 -5.82
CA LYS A 151 -0.68 4.50 -6.65
C LYS A 151 0.38 5.57 -6.92
N ALA A 152 -0.03 6.80 -7.25
CA ALA A 152 0.90 7.89 -7.51
C ALA A 152 1.79 8.21 -6.29
N HIS A 153 1.22 8.18 -5.07
CA HIS A 153 2.01 8.34 -3.85
C HIS A 153 3.01 7.20 -3.65
N VAL A 154 2.60 5.95 -3.86
CA VAL A 154 3.51 4.80 -3.74
C VAL A 154 4.67 4.89 -4.74
N LEU A 155 4.39 5.28 -5.99
CA LEU A 155 5.44 5.45 -7.01
C LEU A 155 6.41 6.60 -6.67
N ALA A 156 5.91 7.69 -6.07
CA ALA A 156 6.78 8.76 -5.57
C ALA A 156 7.68 8.26 -4.43
N HIS A 157 7.16 7.43 -3.52
CA HIS A 157 7.95 6.85 -2.44
C HIS A 157 9.01 5.86 -2.94
N ASP A 158 8.70 5.10 -3.99
CA ASP A 158 9.62 4.11 -4.58
C ASP A 158 10.77 4.75 -5.36
N SER A 159 10.57 5.97 -5.89
CA SER A 159 11.54 6.66 -6.74
C SER A 159 12.59 7.51 -6.00
N GLY A 160 12.33 7.86 -4.73
CA GLY A 160 13.27 8.62 -3.87
C GLY A 160 13.15 10.13 -3.98
#